data_AF-A0A068VFB6-F1
#
_entry.id   AF-A0A068VFB6-F1
#
_cell.length_a   1.000
_cell.length_b   1.000
_cell.length_c   1.000
_cell.angle_alpha   90.00
_cell.angle_beta   90.00
_cell.angle_gamma   90.00
#
_symmetry.space_group_name_H-M   'P 1'
#
loop_
_entity.id
_entity.type
_entity.pdbx_description
1 polymer ?
#
loop_
_entity_poly.entity_id
_entity_poly.type
_entity_poly.pdbx_seq_one_letter_code
_entity_poly.pdbx_strand_id
1 'polypeptide(L)'
;MMIPLIGLNGYIQTKFMKGFSADAKVKEASQVASDAVRSIRTVASFRAEEKVTDKYEKKCEGRMRVGIRQGLVSGIGLGSSLALFFCEMFYSSKAKGAAASIFAILDRISKMDANDESGMTLESVKGEIELRHVSFKYPRRPNVHIFQDLSLWIQGGKVKLDNLPIVIKTKLFAGDSSSSSFSYGLKY
;
A
#
# COMPACT_ATOMS: atom_id res chain seq x y z
N MET A 1 5.32 -18.64 -6.04
CA MET A 1 5.51 -19.00 -7.47
C MET A 1 6.68 -18.25 -8.17
N MET A 2 7.73 -17.82 -7.46
CA MET A 2 8.85 -17.03 -8.05
C MET A 2 10.15 -17.82 -8.30
N ILE A 3 10.21 -19.07 -7.84
CA ILE A 3 11.41 -19.93 -7.90
C ILE A 3 11.88 -20.19 -9.35
N PRO A 4 10.99 -20.43 -10.34
CA PRO A 4 11.43 -20.66 -11.73
C PRO A 4 12.03 -19.42 -12.40
N LEU A 5 11.49 -18.23 -12.11
CA LEU A 5 11.97 -16.96 -12.68
C LEU A 5 13.36 -16.58 -12.16
N ILE A 6 13.62 -16.79 -10.88
CA ILE A 6 14.93 -16.52 -10.27
C ILE A 6 15.98 -17.48 -10.83
N GLY A 7 15.65 -18.77 -10.97
CA GLY A 7 16.55 -19.78 -11.54
C GLY A 7 16.90 -19.52 -13.01
N LEU A 8 15.91 -19.17 -13.83
CA LEU A 8 16.12 -18.89 -15.25
C LEU A 8 16.96 -17.61 -15.47
N ASN A 9 16.69 -16.54 -14.71
CA ASN A 9 17.49 -15.32 -14.75
C ASN A 9 18.95 -15.57 -14.30
N GLY A 10 19.14 -16.37 -13.24
CA GLY A 10 20.48 -16.77 -12.79
C GLY A 10 21.25 -17.59 -13.83
N TYR A 11 20.56 -18.47 -14.58
CA TYR A 11 21.18 -19.23 -15.67
C TYR A 11 21.63 -18.32 -16.83
N ILE A 12 20.82 -17.33 -17.21
CA ILE A 12 21.15 -16.37 -18.26
C ILE A 12 22.33 -15.48 -17.82
N GLN A 13 22.34 -15.01 -16.58
CA GLN A 13 23.41 -14.17 -16.03
C GLN A 13 24.75 -14.92 -15.94
N THR A 14 24.74 -16.19 -15.52
CA THR A 14 25.94 -17.03 -15.47
C THR A 14 26.47 -17.36 -16.88
N LYS A 15 25.60 -17.53 -17.88
CA LYS A 15 26.00 -17.62 -19.30
C LYS A 15 26.62 -16.31 -19.81
N PHE A 16 26.07 -15.17 -19.42
CA PHE A 16 26.57 -13.84 -19.84
C PHE A 16 27.92 -13.49 -19.22
N MET A 17 28.15 -13.84 -17.93
CA MET A 17 29.46 -13.69 -17.28
C MET A 17 30.53 -14.61 -17.88
N LYS A 18 30.16 -15.86 -18.21
CA LYS A 18 31.08 -16.81 -18.85
C LYS A 18 31.48 -16.39 -20.28
N GLY A 19 30.55 -15.79 -21.04
CA GLY A 19 30.86 -15.24 -22.37
C GLY A 19 31.80 -14.03 -22.34
N PHE A 20 31.89 -13.34 -21.20
CA PHE A 20 32.78 -12.20 -21.00
C PHE A 20 34.17 -12.59 -20.46
N SER A 21 34.34 -13.85 -20.04
CA SER A 21 35.65 -14.42 -19.74
C SER A 21 36.40 -14.62 -21.07
N ALA A 22 37.01 -13.56 -21.56
CA ALA A 22 37.82 -13.54 -22.76
C ALA A 22 39.20 -14.19 -22.52
N ASP A 23 39.25 -15.34 -21.82
CA ASP A 23 40.48 -15.98 -21.38
C ASP A 23 41.42 -16.29 -22.56
N ALA A 24 40.85 -16.62 -23.73
CA ALA A 24 41.62 -16.83 -24.95
C ALA A 24 42.32 -15.55 -25.45
N LYS A 25 41.60 -14.42 -25.54
CA LYS A 25 42.15 -13.13 -25.97
C LYS A 25 43.08 -12.52 -24.92
N VAL A 26 42.90 -12.88 -23.65
CA VAL A 26 43.81 -12.52 -22.56
C VAL A 26 45.13 -13.23 -22.70
N LYS A 27 45.06 -14.55 -22.80
CA LYS A 27 46.21 -15.44 -22.93
C LYS A 27 47.07 -15.10 -24.13
N GLU A 28 46.47 -14.75 -25.27
CA GLU A 28 47.21 -14.40 -26.49
C GLU A 28 48.04 -13.11 -26.41
N ALA A 29 47.52 -12.06 -25.77
CA ALA A 29 48.26 -10.82 -25.57
C ALA A 29 49.36 -11.02 -24.52
N SER A 30 49.04 -11.74 -23.44
CA SER A 30 50.02 -12.13 -22.42
C SER A 30 51.13 -13.00 -22.97
N GLN A 31 50.84 -13.90 -23.91
CA GLN A 31 51.85 -14.73 -24.56
C GLN A 31 52.83 -13.87 -25.37
N VAL A 32 52.32 -12.95 -26.21
CA VAL A 32 53.17 -12.05 -27.01
C VAL A 32 54.08 -11.21 -26.12
N ALA A 33 53.56 -10.68 -25.01
CA ALA A 33 54.38 -9.96 -24.04
C ALA A 33 55.42 -10.90 -23.38
N SER A 34 55.02 -12.12 -23.01
CA SER A 34 55.92 -13.08 -22.37
C SER A 34 57.06 -13.54 -23.29
N ASP A 35 56.80 -13.69 -24.58
CA ASP A 35 57.79 -14.10 -25.58
C ASP A 35 58.79 -12.96 -25.84
N ALA A 36 58.32 -11.71 -25.84
CA ALA A 36 59.17 -10.53 -25.93
C ALA A 36 60.10 -10.37 -24.72
N VAL A 37 59.58 -10.54 -23.50
CA VAL A 37 60.38 -10.44 -22.27
C VAL A 37 61.40 -11.59 -22.18
N ARG A 38 61.02 -12.81 -22.56
CA ARG A 38 61.94 -13.95 -22.60
C ARG A 38 63.10 -13.75 -23.59
N SER A 39 62.90 -12.96 -24.64
CA SER A 39 63.89 -12.70 -25.69
C SER A 39 64.39 -11.25 -25.73
N ILE A 40 64.35 -10.55 -24.58
CA ILE A 40 64.61 -9.11 -24.48
C ILE A 40 65.92 -8.65 -25.13
N ARG A 41 67.01 -9.42 -24.96
CA ARG A 41 68.33 -9.10 -25.55
C ARG A 41 68.30 -9.10 -27.08
N THR A 42 67.55 -10.03 -27.66
CA THR A 42 67.40 -10.18 -29.12
C THR A 42 66.53 -9.07 -29.70
N VAL A 43 65.44 -8.71 -29.01
CA VAL A 43 64.56 -7.60 -29.41
C VAL A 43 65.32 -6.27 -29.41
N ALA A 44 66.12 -6.02 -28.37
CA ALA A 44 66.95 -4.83 -28.26
C ALA A 44 68.06 -4.79 -29.34
N SER A 45 68.72 -5.92 -29.63
CA SER A 45 69.78 -5.98 -30.65
C SER A 45 69.27 -5.75 -32.07
N PHE A 46 68.03 -6.15 -32.37
CA PHE A 46 67.39 -5.89 -33.65
C PHE A 46 66.60 -4.57 -33.70
N ARG A 47 66.57 -3.80 -32.61
CA ARG A 47 65.73 -2.59 -32.43
C ARG A 47 64.25 -2.84 -32.81
N ALA A 48 63.72 -4.00 -32.45
CA ALA A 48 62.36 -4.43 -32.82
C ALA A 48 61.28 -4.08 -31.78
N GLU A 49 61.58 -3.18 -30.84
CA GLU A 49 60.72 -2.82 -29.70
C GLU A 49 59.37 -2.24 -30.14
N GLU A 50 59.39 -1.35 -31.14
CA GLU A 50 58.18 -0.73 -31.69
C GLU A 50 57.26 -1.79 -32.32
N LYS A 51 57.82 -2.72 -33.09
CA LYS A 51 57.07 -3.80 -33.75
C LYS A 51 56.45 -4.79 -32.77
N VAL A 52 57.12 -5.05 -31.65
CA VAL A 52 56.59 -5.89 -30.56
C VAL A 52 55.43 -5.18 -29.85
N THR A 53 55.59 -3.88 -29.61
CA THR A 53 54.60 -3.03 -28.95
C THR A 53 53.33 -2.89 -29.78
N ASP A 54 53.45 -2.60 -31.07
CA ASP A 54 52.33 -2.55 -32.02
C ASP A 54 51.57 -3.88 -32.08
N LYS A 55 52.30 -5.00 -32.13
CA LYS A 55 51.70 -6.34 -32.12
C LYS A 55 50.96 -6.66 -30.82
N TYR A 56 51.41 -6.13 -29.69
CA TYR A 56 50.72 -6.24 -28.39
C TYR A 56 49.48 -5.36 -28.33
N GLU A 57 49.58 -4.09 -28.77
CA GLU A 57 48.50 -3.12 -28.78
C GLU A 57 47.32 -3.61 -29.64
N LYS A 58 47.61 -4.06 -30.86
CA LYS A 58 46.61 -4.65 -31.77
C LYS A 58 45.87 -5.85 -31.16
N LYS A 59 46.54 -6.66 -30.33
CA LYS A 59 45.90 -7.77 -29.61
C LYS A 59 45.04 -7.27 -28.44
N CYS A 60 45.39 -6.14 -27.82
CA CYS A 60 44.66 -5.54 -26.71
C CYS A 60 43.43 -4.72 -27.15
N GLU A 61 43.46 -4.07 -28.31
CA GLU A 61 42.33 -3.29 -28.85
C GLU A 61 41.04 -4.14 -28.97
N GLY A 62 41.19 -5.38 -29.44
CA GLY A 62 40.08 -6.32 -29.57
C GLY A 62 39.43 -6.69 -28.23
N ARG A 63 40.17 -6.65 -27.12
CA ARG A 63 39.62 -6.86 -25.76
C ARG A 63 39.00 -5.58 -25.22
N MET A 64 39.65 -4.43 -25.42
CA MET A 64 39.22 -3.14 -24.92
C MET A 64 37.85 -2.72 -25.49
N ARG A 65 37.66 -2.86 -26.81
CA ARG A 65 36.38 -2.53 -27.47
C ARG A 65 35.22 -3.45 -27.04
N VAL A 66 35.50 -4.74 -26.83
CA VAL A 66 34.51 -5.70 -26.31
C VAL A 66 34.17 -5.38 -24.84
N GLY A 67 35.17 -4.98 -24.04
CA GLY A 67 34.99 -4.58 -22.66
C GLY A 67 34.07 -3.38 -22.48
N ILE A 68 34.29 -2.32 -23.25
CA ILE A 68 33.48 -1.09 -23.20
C ILE A 68 32.02 -1.36 -23.60
N ARG A 69 31.80 -2.11 -24.69
CA ARG A 69 30.44 -2.43 -25.15
C ARG A 69 29.69 -3.28 -24.13
N GLN A 70 30.36 -4.27 -23.53
CA GLN A 70 29.74 -5.09 -22.50
C GLN A 70 29.44 -4.27 -21.24
N GLY A 71 30.37 -3.44 -20.78
CA GLY A 71 30.17 -2.60 -19.60
C GLY A 71 28.97 -1.67 -19.76
N LEU A 72 28.77 -1.13 -20.97
CA LEU A 72 27.61 -0.32 -21.28
C LEU A 72 26.31 -1.15 -21.25
N VAL A 73 26.30 -2.32 -21.89
CA VAL A 73 25.12 -3.20 -21.93
C VAL A 73 24.76 -3.72 -20.54
N SER A 74 25.73 -4.12 -19.74
CA SER A 74 25.51 -4.60 -18.37
C SER A 74 25.10 -3.45 -17.43
N GLY A 75 25.67 -2.26 -17.59
CA GLY A 75 25.30 -1.06 -16.83
C GLY A 75 23.86 -0.62 -17.09
N ILE A 76 23.46 -0.54 -18.36
CA ILE A 76 22.08 -0.19 -18.75
C ILE A 76 21.10 -1.27 -18.26
N GLY A 77 21.44 -2.56 -18.42
CA GLY A 77 20.61 -3.66 -17.97
C GLY A 77 20.38 -3.67 -16.46
N LEU A 78 21.46 -3.56 -15.67
CA LEU A 78 21.37 -3.52 -14.21
C LEU A 78 20.66 -2.26 -13.69
N GLY A 79 20.97 -1.09 -14.24
CA GLY A 79 20.34 0.17 -13.84
C GLY A 79 18.84 0.20 -14.18
N SER A 80 18.46 -0.24 -15.38
CA SER A 80 17.06 -0.34 -15.79
C SER A 80 16.28 -1.33 -14.93
N SER A 81 16.87 -2.50 -14.65
CA SER A 81 16.22 -3.52 -13.82
C SER A 81 15.99 -3.04 -12.39
N LEU A 82 16.98 -2.36 -11.79
CA LEU A 82 16.85 -1.77 -10.46
C LEU A 82 15.78 -0.66 -10.43
N ALA A 83 15.74 0.22 -11.42
CA ALA A 83 14.75 1.29 -11.49
C ALA A 83 13.32 0.75 -11.58
N LEU A 84 13.07 -0.26 -12.42
CA LEU A 84 11.75 -0.89 -12.56
C LEU A 84 11.34 -1.61 -11.26
N PHE A 85 12.28 -2.26 -10.58
CA PHE A 85 12.02 -2.93 -9.30
C PHE A 85 11.60 -1.94 -8.20
N PHE A 86 12.30 -0.81 -8.09
CA PHE A 86 11.91 0.26 -7.14
C PHE A 86 10.55 0.87 -7.50
N CYS A 87 10.26 1.00 -8.79
CA CYS A 87 8.97 1.49 -9.28
C CYS A 87 7.82 0.57 -8.86
N GLU A 88 7.93 -0.75 -9.10
CA GLU A 88 6.92 -1.73 -8.68
C GLU A 88 6.67 -1.72 -7.16
N MET A 89 7.75 -1.68 -6.37
CA MET A 89 7.66 -1.57 -4.91
C MET A 89 6.90 -0.32 -4.47
N PHE A 90 7.17 0.82 -5.09
CA PHE A 90 6.52 2.09 -4.75
C PHE A 90 5.02 2.09 -5.04
N TYR A 91 4.61 1.62 -6.23
CA TYR A 91 3.19 1.55 -6.59
C TYR A 91 2.43 0.52 -5.75
N SER A 92 3.01 -0.67 -5.53
CA SER A 92 2.39 -1.71 -4.71
C SER A 92 2.21 -1.27 -3.25
N SER A 93 3.17 -0.54 -2.69
CA SER A 93 3.09 -0.02 -1.32
C SER A 93 1.92 0.95 -1.15
N LYS A 94 1.72 1.86 -2.12
CA LYS A 94 0.57 2.77 -2.11
C LYS A 94 -0.77 2.03 -2.23
N ALA A 95 -0.84 1.06 -3.14
CA ALA A 95 -2.05 0.27 -3.35
C ALA A 95 -2.45 -0.52 -2.09
N LYS A 96 -1.47 -1.15 -1.41
CA LYS A 96 -1.69 -1.88 -0.16
C LYS A 96 -2.21 -0.98 0.96
N GLY A 97 -1.65 0.22 1.11
CA GLY A 97 -2.12 1.19 2.11
C GLY A 97 -3.58 1.61 1.88
N ALA A 98 -3.96 1.91 0.63
CA ALA A 98 -5.33 2.26 0.29
C ALA A 98 -6.31 1.09 0.49
N ALA A 99 -5.92 -0.12 0.04
CA ALA A 99 -6.73 -1.32 0.24
C ALA A 99 -6.97 -1.60 1.73
N ALA A 100 -5.94 -1.46 2.58
CA ALA A 100 -6.06 -1.65 4.02
C ALA A 100 -7.13 -0.73 4.64
N SER A 101 -7.24 0.53 4.20
CA SER A 101 -8.28 1.45 4.67
C SER A 101 -9.68 1.00 4.24
N ILE A 102 -9.83 0.47 3.03
CA ILE A 102 -11.13 -0.03 2.53
C ILE A 102 -11.53 -1.28 3.31
N PHE A 103 -10.62 -2.23 3.50
CA PHE A 103 -10.86 -3.43 4.31
C PHE A 103 -11.17 -3.08 5.77
N ALA A 104 -10.50 -2.09 6.36
CA ALA A 104 -10.81 -1.62 7.70
C ALA A 104 -12.24 -1.04 7.83
N ILE A 105 -12.81 -0.51 6.74
CA ILE A 105 -14.20 -0.05 6.71
C ILE A 105 -15.15 -1.24 6.49
N LEU A 106 -14.81 -2.16 5.59
CA LEU A 106 -15.63 -3.33 5.27
C LEU A 106 -15.75 -4.30 6.46
N ASP A 107 -14.65 -4.57 7.16
CA ASP A 107 -14.62 -5.49 8.30
C ASP A 107 -15.14 -4.84 9.60
N ARG A 108 -15.57 -3.57 9.54
CA ARG A 108 -16.11 -2.88 10.71
C ARG A 108 -17.50 -3.41 11.03
N ILE A 109 -17.59 -4.25 12.06
CA ILE A 109 -18.86 -4.66 12.67
C ILE A 109 -19.56 -3.43 13.27
N SER A 110 -20.77 -3.11 12.80
CA SER A 110 -21.58 -2.03 13.36
C SER A 110 -22.22 -2.46 14.68
N LYS A 111 -22.30 -1.55 15.66
CA LYS A 111 -22.93 -1.81 16.96
C LYS A 111 -24.44 -2.10 16.87
N MET A 112 -25.07 -1.64 15.79
CA MET A 112 -26.41 -2.06 15.38
C MET A 112 -26.21 -2.79 14.05
N ASP A 113 -26.34 -4.12 14.06
CA ASP A 113 -26.26 -4.91 12.85
C ASP A 113 -27.65 -4.89 12.19
N ALA A 114 -27.71 -4.46 10.94
CA ALA A 114 -28.97 -4.39 10.19
C ALA A 114 -29.36 -5.77 9.61
N ASN A 115 -28.42 -6.71 9.56
CA ASN A 115 -28.61 -8.06 9.05
C ASN A 115 -28.72 -9.11 10.17
N ASP A 116 -28.78 -8.64 11.42
CA ASP A 116 -29.04 -9.48 12.58
C ASP A 116 -30.54 -9.77 12.70
N GLU A 117 -30.94 -10.98 12.30
CA GLU A 117 -32.31 -11.47 12.40
C GLU A 117 -32.65 -12.01 13.80
N SER A 118 -31.76 -11.91 14.80
CA SER A 118 -32.02 -12.36 16.17
C SER A 118 -33.02 -11.48 16.95
N GLY A 119 -33.57 -10.44 16.31
CA GLY A 119 -34.61 -9.59 16.85
C GLY A 119 -35.97 -10.30 16.99
N MET A 120 -36.81 -9.80 17.89
CA MET A 120 -38.21 -10.27 18.00
C MET A 120 -39.08 -9.62 16.92
N THR A 121 -39.68 -10.44 16.05
CA THR A 121 -40.73 -10.01 15.11
C THR A 121 -42.10 -10.20 15.76
N LEU A 122 -42.89 -9.12 15.86
CA LEU A 122 -44.26 -9.16 16.38
C LEU A 122 -45.24 -9.39 15.23
N GLU A 123 -46.12 -10.40 15.34
CA GLU A 123 -47.16 -10.68 14.32
C GLU A 123 -48.20 -9.56 14.19
N SER A 124 -48.39 -8.77 15.25
CA SER A 124 -49.31 -7.63 15.27
C SER A 124 -48.80 -6.54 16.20
N VAL A 125 -48.70 -5.31 15.69
CA VAL A 125 -48.18 -4.14 16.43
C VAL A 125 -49.32 -3.18 16.70
N LYS A 126 -49.62 -2.93 17.98
CA LYS A 126 -50.68 -2.00 18.44
C LYS A 126 -50.30 -0.52 18.30
N GLY A 127 -49.01 -0.23 18.04
CA GLY A 127 -48.49 1.12 17.81
C GLY A 127 -48.36 1.98 19.07
N GLU A 128 -48.36 1.38 20.26
CA GLU A 128 -48.15 2.07 21.53
C GLU A 128 -46.64 2.26 21.78
N ILE A 129 -46.22 3.49 22.06
CA ILE A 129 -44.82 3.86 22.24
C ILE A 129 -44.64 4.41 23.65
N GLU A 130 -43.66 3.87 24.38
CA GLU A 130 -43.32 4.33 25.73
C GLU A 130 -41.82 4.64 25.80
N LEU A 131 -41.49 5.85 26.23
CA LEU A 131 -40.16 6.30 26.59
C LEU A 131 -40.07 6.34 28.12
N ARG A 132 -39.14 5.60 28.72
CA ARG A 132 -38.91 5.56 30.16
C ARG A 132 -37.50 6.04 30.48
N HIS A 133 -37.39 7.12 31.25
CA HIS A 133 -36.10 7.64 31.77
C HIS A 133 -35.00 7.78 30.71
N VAL A 134 -35.38 8.20 29.51
CA VAL A 134 -34.46 8.22 28.36
C VAL A 134 -33.49 9.37 28.50
N SER A 135 -32.20 9.04 28.58
CA SER A 135 -31.10 10.00 28.55
C SER A 135 -30.24 9.77 27.32
N PHE A 136 -30.05 10.80 26.50
CA PHE A 136 -29.39 10.67 25.19
C PHE A 136 -28.39 11.80 24.91
N LYS A 137 -27.26 11.39 24.33
CA LYS A 137 -26.19 12.26 23.84
C LYS A 137 -25.71 11.77 22.48
N TYR A 138 -25.43 12.69 21.57
CA TYR A 138 -24.77 12.34 20.31
C TYR A 138 -23.30 11.98 20.55
N PRO A 139 -22.79 10.83 20.05
CA PRO A 139 -21.39 10.43 20.25
C PRO A 139 -20.37 11.44 19.72
N ARG A 140 -20.73 12.18 18.66
CA ARG A 140 -19.89 13.22 18.05
C ARG A 140 -19.82 14.51 18.90
N ARG A 141 -20.77 14.72 19.83
CA ARG A 141 -20.83 15.87 20.74
C ARG A 141 -21.15 15.37 22.17
N PRO A 142 -20.21 14.69 22.83
CA PRO A 142 -20.47 14.02 24.10
C PRO A 142 -20.77 14.97 25.26
N ASN A 143 -20.44 16.26 25.11
CA ASN A 143 -20.62 17.27 26.16
C ASN A 143 -22.01 17.90 26.16
N VAL A 144 -22.83 17.66 25.14
CA VAL A 144 -24.17 18.24 25.03
C VAL A 144 -25.20 17.15 25.29
N HIS A 145 -25.99 17.33 26.34
CA HIS A 145 -27.14 16.47 26.62
C HIS A 145 -28.35 16.96 25.83
N ILE A 146 -28.98 16.06 25.06
CA ILE A 146 -30.21 16.38 24.33
C ILE A 146 -31.43 16.03 25.17
N PHE A 147 -31.45 14.83 25.75
CA PHE A 147 -32.49 14.40 26.69
C PHE A 147 -31.86 14.05 28.03
N GLN A 148 -32.47 14.54 29.10
CA GLN A 148 -32.13 14.21 30.48
C GLN A 148 -33.41 13.69 31.14
N ASP A 149 -33.44 12.38 31.41
CA ASP A 149 -34.54 11.71 32.11
C ASP A 149 -35.95 11.92 31.49
N LEU A 150 -36.05 11.84 30.15
CA LEU A 150 -37.33 12.01 29.45
C LEU A 150 -38.21 10.77 29.62
N SER A 151 -39.42 10.96 30.15
CA SER A 151 -40.47 9.94 30.20
C SER A 151 -41.73 10.42 29.48
N LEU A 152 -42.20 9.63 28.51
CA LEU A 152 -43.34 9.97 27.65
C LEU A 152 -44.07 8.69 27.22
N TRP A 153 -45.40 8.75 27.16
CA TRP A 153 -46.22 7.64 26.72
C TRP A 153 -47.21 8.10 25.64
N ILE A 154 -47.26 7.36 24.53
CA ILE A 154 -48.06 7.68 23.34
C ILE A 154 -48.93 6.49 22.99
N GLN A 155 -50.24 6.72 22.93
CA GLN A 155 -51.21 5.69 22.54
C GLN A 155 -51.29 5.52 21.02
N GLY A 156 -51.34 4.26 20.56
CA GLY A 156 -51.52 3.93 19.15
C GLY A 156 -52.80 4.52 18.56
N GLY A 157 -52.70 5.14 17.38
CA GLY A 157 -53.83 5.71 16.63
C GLY A 157 -54.25 7.13 17.00
N LYS A 158 -53.60 7.79 17.98
CA LYS A 158 -53.98 9.15 18.43
C LYS A 158 -53.21 10.33 17.82
N VAL A 159 -52.27 10.08 16.92
CA VAL A 159 -51.46 11.14 16.31
C VAL A 159 -51.60 11.10 14.79
N LYS A 160 -52.37 12.06 14.26
CA LYS A 160 -52.40 12.43 12.85
C LYS A 160 -51.53 13.67 12.71
N LEU A 161 -50.45 13.58 11.92
CA LEU A 161 -49.43 14.63 11.75
C LEU A 161 -49.89 15.80 10.85
N ASP A 162 -51.20 16.10 10.88
CA ASP A 162 -51.79 17.20 10.13
C ASP A 162 -52.12 18.34 11.12
N ASN A 163 -51.15 19.22 11.35
CA ASN A 163 -51.34 20.59 11.88
C ASN A 163 -52.15 20.80 13.18
N LEU A 164 -52.30 19.82 14.08
CA LEU A 164 -52.83 20.06 15.43
C LEU A 164 -51.69 20.13 16.49
N PRO A 165 -51.78 21.06 17.47
CA PRO A 165 -50.76 21.21 18.49
C PRO A 165 -50.65 19.93 19.33
N ILE A 166 -49.47 19.31 19.32
CA ILE A 166 -49.14 18.14 20.12
C ILE A 166 -49.11 18.56 21.59
N VAL A 167 -50.14 18.19 22.35
CA VAL A 167 -50.16 18.41 23.81
C VAL A 167 -49.35 17.30 24.47
N ILE A 168 -48.04 17.52 24.61
CA ILE A 168 -47.16 16.66 25.39
C ILE A 168 -47.44 16.92 26.88
N LYS A 169 -48.14 15.99 27.54
CA LYS A 169 -48.23 16.01 29.01
C LYS A 169 -46.95 15.43 29.59
N THR A 170 -45.93 16.27 29.77
CA THR A 170 -44.75 15.94 30.59
C THR A 170 -45.13 15.98 32.06
N LYS A 171 -45.04 14.85 32.76
CA LYS A 171 -45.10 14.81 34.22
C LYS A 171 -43.67 14.99 34.74
N LEU A 172 -43.29 16.23 35.03
CA LEU A 172 -42.01 16.53 35.68
C LEU A 172 -42.08 16.00 37.12
N PHE A 173 -41.30 14.97 37.45
CA PHE A 173 -41.00 14.63 38.83
C PHE A 173 -39.83 15.51 39.29
N ALA A 174 -40.13 16.76 39.64
CA ALA A 174 -39.26 17.54 40.50
C ALA A 174 -39.82 17.41 41.92
N GLY A 175 -38.97 17.00 42.87
CA GLY A 175 -39.33 16.90 44.28
C GLY A 175 -39.53 18.27 44.90
N ASP A 176 -40.66 18.91 44.60
CA ASP A 176 -41.32 19.89 45.46
C ASP A 176 -42.75 20.15 44.96
N SER A 177 -43.65 20.34 45.93
CA SER A 177 -45.11 20.35 45.85
C SER A 177 -45.71 21.53 45.08
N SER A 178 -45.43 21.66 43.78
CA SER A 178 -46.24 22.51 42.90
C SER A 178 -46.38 21.94 41.48
N SER A 179 -47.59 21.47 41.17
CA SER A 179 -47.98 20.96 39.85
C SER A 179 -48.16 22.11 38.87
N SER A 180 -47.10 22.47 38.14
CA SER A 180 -47.16 23.48 37.07
C SER A 180 -47.18 22.79 35.70
N SER A 181 -48.29 22.99 34.97
CA SER A 181 -48.46 22.50 33.60
C SER A 181 -47.87 23.52 32.62
N PHE A 182 -46.76 23.18 31.97
CA PHE A 182 -46.19 24.01 30.89
C PHE A 182 -46.58 23.44 29.53
N SER A 183 -47.28 24.25 28.73
CA SER A 183 -47.57 23.97 27.32
C SER A 183 -46.50 24.62 26.47
N TYR A 184 -45.58 23.83 25.92
CA TYR A 184 -44.61 24.31 24.94
C TYR A 184 -45.22 24.22 23.55
N GLY A 185 -45.65 25.36 23.02
CA GLY A 185 -45.98 25.50 21.60
C GLY A 185 -44.69 25.56 20.79
N LEU A 186 -44.34 24.46 20.12
CA LEU A 186 -43.39 24.49 19.00
C LEU A 186 -44.09 25.15 17.81
N LYS A 187 -43.90 26.46 17.66
CA LYS A 187 -44.16 27.17 16.41
C LYS A 187 -43.03 26.78 15.44
N TYR A 188 -43.39 26.09 14.37
CA TYR A 188 -42.60 26.02 13.15
C TYR A 188 -42.77 27.31 12.36
#